data_AF-A0A2N6JEW7-F1
#
_entry.id   AF-A0A2N6JEW7-F1
#
_cell.length_a   1.000
_cell.length_b   1.000
_cell.length_c   1.000
_cell.angle_alpha   90.00
_cell.angle_beta   90.00
_cell.angle_gamma   90.00
#
_symmetry.space_group_name_H-M   'P 1'
#
loop_
_entity.id
_entity.type
_entity.pdbx_description
1 polymer ?
#
loop_
_entity_poly.entity_id
_entity_poly.type
_entity_poly.pdbx_seq_one_letter_code
_entity_poly.pdbx_strand_id
1 'polypeptide(L)'
;MKAINYAYINALLADAAYVDLRKGLVVKDVIDALSERMTEDQAKFIAASFDVIASENKSDIPLLGSGLDATVWRGKSGTACAGEVYVSFRGTQPKDGGADIEADVDLASRGVAYNQVRDMANWWMRITAKPGDLVKQIKVETIARSPLTNIYAFAADIPVVATGELYGQINTFNSAGFSDAANQDAWRAVS
;
A
#
# COMPACT_ATOMS: atom_id res chain seq x y z
N MET A 1 22.90 14.08 -5.52
CA MET A 1 22.86 13.78 -4.06
C MET A 1 21.46 13.55 -3.50
N LYS A 2 20.39 14.23 -3.97
CA LYS A 2 19.01 13.95 -3.50
C LYS A 2 18.53 12.52 -3.81
N ALA A 3 18.89 11.98 -4.96
CA ALA A 3 18.45 10.65 -5.40
C ALA A 3 18.88 9.51 -4.46
N ILE A 4 20.12 9.53 -3.95
CA ILE A 4 20.62 8.51 -3.01
C ILE A 4 19.89 8.59 -1.67
N ASN A 5 19.63 9.80 -1.17
CA ASN A 5 18.88 9.98 0.09
C ASN A 5 17.44 9.49 -0.04
N TYR A 6 16.76 9.80 -1.16
CA TYR A 6 15.40 9.30 -1.40
C TYR A 6 15.38 7.78 -1.56
N ALA A 7 16.36 7.20 -2.28
CA ALA A 7 16.46 5.75 -2.41
C ALA A 7 16.66 5.08 -1.04
N TYR A 8 17.51 5.64 -0.18
CA TYR A 8 17.71 5.15 1.18
C TYR A 8 16.45 5.22 2.04
N ILE A 9 15.76 6.39 2.05
CA ILE A 9 14.51 6.56 2.80
C ILE A 9 13.44 5.59 2.29
N ASN A 10 13.25 5.48 0.97
CA ASN A 10 12.28 4.57 0.39
C ASN A 10 12.58 3.11 0.73
N ALA A 11 13.84 2.69 0.68
CA ALA A 11 14.24 1.33 1.08
C ALA A 11 13.94 1.07 2.55
N LEU A 12 14.23 2.05 3.42
CA LEU A 12 14.00 1.92 4.85
C LEU A 12 12.51 1.86 5.20
N LEU A 13 11.68 2.72 4.59
CA LEU A 13 10.24 2.71 4.79
C LEU A 13 9.56 1.50 4.14
N ALA A 14 10.13 0.93 3.08
CA ALA A 14 9.65 -0.31 2.49
C ALA A 14 9.92 -1.50 3.41
N ASP A 15 11.11 -1.57 4.01
CA ASP A 15 11.45 -2.63 4.98
C ASP A 15 10.62 -2.51 6.27
N ALA A 16 10.39 -1.28 6.74
CA ALA A 16 9.52 -0.99 7.88
C ALA A 16 8.07 -1.46 7.69
N ALA A 17 7.57 -1.52 6.45
CA ALA A 17 6.20 -1.95 6.16
C ALA A 17 5.96 -3.44 6.45
N TYR A 18 7.03 -4.24 6.59
CA TYR A 18 6.95 -5.64 7.07
C TYR A 18 6.65 -5.77 8.58
N VAL A 19 6.51 -4.64 9.27
CA VAL A 19 6.02 -4.59 10.65
C VAL A 19 4.65 -3.96 10.67
N ASP A 20 3.74 -4.55 11.44
CA ASP A 20 2.36 -4.10 11.58
C ASP A 20 2.26 -2.82 12.44
N LEU A 21 2.61 -1.70 11.83
CA LEU A 21 2.58 -0.38 12.48
C LEU A 21 1.23 0.30 12.27
N ARG A 22 0.59 0.68 13.38
CA ARG A 22 -0.71 1.38 13.37
C ARG A 22 -0.54 2.86 13.67
N LYS A 23 -1.49 3.66 13.21
CA LYS A 23 -1.57 5.07 13.57
C LYS A 23 -1.65 5.25 15.10
N GLY A 24 -0.89 6.23 15.60
CA GLY A 24 -0.94 6.64 17.01
C GLY A 24 -0.06 5.83 17.97
N LEU A 25 0.79 4.94 17.47
CA LEU A 25 1.82 4.29 18.29
C LEU A 25 2.79 5.33 18.86
N VAL A 26 3.23 5.13 20.10
CA VAL A 26 4.26 5.97 20.72
C VAL A 26 5.64 5.61 20.18
N VAL A 27 6.59 6.54 20.27
CA VAL A 27 7.95 6.39 19.71
C VAL A 27 8.63 5.10 20.17
N LYS A 28 8.49 4.73 21.45
CA LYS A 28 9.08 3.51 22.00
C LYS A 28 8.52 2.26 21.29
N ASP A 29 7.21 2.18 21.13
CA ASP A 29 6.56 1.03 20.51
C ASP A 29 6.95 0.89 19.03
N VAL A 30 7.12 2.02 18.32
CA VAL A 30 7.62 2.01 16.94
C VAL A 30 9.05 1.47 16.88
N ILE A 31 9.93 1.91 17.78
CA ILE A 31 11.33 1.45 17.82
C ILE A 31 11.39 -0.05 18.15
N ASP A 32 10.67 -0.47 19.19
CA ASP A 32 10.65 -1.86 19.65
C ASP A 32 10.13 -2.79 18.53
N ALA A 33 9.05 -2.41 17.84
CA ALA A 33 8.49 -3.19 16.75
C ALA A 33 9.42 -3.28 15.51
N LEU A 34 10.19 -2.23 15.21
CA LEU A 34 11.12 -2.20 14.08
C LEU A 34 12.42 -2.96 14.33
N SER A 35 12.74 -3.26 15.59
CA SER A 35 14.03 -3.87 15.99
C SER A 35 14.29 -5.25 15.36
N GLU A 36 13.25 -5.96 14.93
CA GLU A 36 13.38 -7.25 14.24
C GLU A 36 13.81 -7.13 12.77
N ARG A 37 13.73 -5.93 12.18
CA ARG A 37 13.96 -5.69 10.74
C ARG A 37 15.18 -4.84 10.47
N MET A 38 15.49 -3.91 11.35
CA MET A 38 16.51 -2.89 11.13
C MET A 38 17.32 -2.59 12.39
N THR A 39 18.42 -1.85 12.22
CA THR A 39 19.24 -1.43 13.36
C THR A 39 18.50 -0.44 14.25
N GLU A 40 18.92 -0.34 15.51
CA GLU A 40 18.33 0.59 16.47
C GLU A 40 18.37 2.05 15.97
N ASP A 41 19.47 2.47 15.34
CA ASP A 41 19.60 3.81 14.78
C ASP A 41 18.63 4.07 13.62
N GLN A 42 18.41 3.06 12.77
CA GLN A 42 17.41 3.13 11.70
C GLN A 42 15.99 3.24 12.26
N ALA A 43 15.65 2.43 13.27
CA ALA A 43 14.36 2.47 13.93
C ALA A 43 14.11 3.83 14.61
N LYS A 44 15.11 4.36 15.32
CA LYS A 44 15.07 5.70 15.91
C LYS A 44 14.90 6.78 14.86
N PHE A 45 15.60 6.69 13.74
CA PHE A 45 15.45 7.63 12.63
C PHE A 45 14.01 7.64 12.10
N ILE A 46 13.39 6.48 11.87
CA ILE A 46 12.00 6.41 11.42
C ILE A 46 11.06 7.03 12.46
N ALA A 47 11.17 6.61 13.73
CA ALA A 47 10.30 7.08 14.79
C ALA A 47 10.44 8.60 15.06
N ALA A 48 11.63 9.16 14.87
CA ALA A 48 11.89 10.60 14.98
C ALA A 48 11.44 11.38 13.74
N SER A 49 11.45 10.77 12.56
CA SER A 49 11.25 11.46 11.30
C SER A 49 9.85 11.34 10.72
N PHE A 50 9.07 10.32 11.10
CA PHE A 50 7.79 10.01 10.47
C PHE A 50 6.68 9.71 11.47
N ASP A 51 5.45 10.06 11.08
CA ASP A 51 4.20 9.60 11.68
C ASP A 51 3.53 8.58 10.75
N VAL A 52 3.00 7.49 11.30
CA VAL A 52 2.07 6.61 10.58
C VAL A 52 0.70 7.26 10.57
N ILE A 53 0.20 7.61 9.38
CA ILE A 53 -1.07 8.34 9.23
C ILE A 53 -2.22 7.48 8.70
N ALA A 54 -1.92 6.35 8.05
CA ALA A 54 -2.85 5.29 7.67
C ALA A 54 -2.09 3.96 7.52
N SER A 55 -2.79 2.85 7.75
CA SER A 55 -2.25 1.50 7.57
C SER A 55 -3.38 0.53 7.22
N GLU A 56 -3.13 -0.42 6.33
CA GLU A 56 -3.98 -1.60 6.12
C GLU A 56 -3.12 -2.81 6.38
N ASN A 57 -3.60 -3.73 7.22
CA ASN A 57 -3.02 -5.05 7.35
C ASN A 57 -4.10 -6.10 7.10
N LYS A 58 -4.08 -6.77 5.94
CA LYS A 58 -5.02 -7.84 5.64
C LYS A 58 -4.33 -9.18 5.80
N SER A 59 -4.92 -10.03 6.65
CA SER A 59 -4.42 -11.37 6.94
C SER A 59 -4.03 -12.14 5.66
N ASP A 60 -2.83 -12.72 5.66
CA ASP A 60 -2.23 -13.48 4.55
C ASP A 60 -2.85 -14.87 4.32
N ILE A 61 -4.06 -15.14 4.82
CA ILE A 61 -4.68 -16.47 4.68
C ILE A 61 -4.88 -16.78 3.19
N PRO A 62 -4.23 -17.84 2.66
CA PRO A 62 -4.40 -18.24 1.28
C PRO A 62 -5.90 -18.51 1.03
N LEU A 63 -6.44 -17.91 -0.04
CA LEU A 63 -7.85 -17.99 -0.50
C LEU A 63 -8.87 -17.06 0.19
N LEU A 64 -8.55 -16.37 1.29
CA LEU A 64 -9.48 -15.43 1.96
C LEU A 64 -8.93 -14.00 2.11
N GLY A 65 -7.61 -13.83 2.14
CA GLY A 65 -6.93 -12.54 2.13
C GLY A 65 -6.31 -12.21 0.78
N SER A 66 -6.05 -10.92 0.54
CA SER A 66 -5.28 -10.46 -0.62
C SER A 66 -3.78 -10.33 -0.34
N GLY A 67 -3.37 -10.49 0.93
CA GLY A 67 -2.01 -10.16 1.38
C GLY A 67 -1.67 -8.67 1.17
N LEU A 68 -2.68 -7.80 1.10
CA LEU A 68 -2.45 -6.36 1.06
C LEU A 68 -2.06 -5.90 2.45
N ASP A 69 -0.83 -5.42 2.53
CA ASP A 69 -0.35 -4.68 3.67
C ASP A 69 0.34 -3.41 3.20
N ALA A 70 -0.10 -2.28 3.74
CA ALA A 70 0.36 -0.96 3.33
C ALA A 70 0.43 -0.01 4.51
N THR A 71 1.46 0.83 4.51
CA THR A 71 1.67 1.87 5.53
C THR A 71 1.89 3.21 4.86
N VAL A 72 1.17 4.23 5.32
CA VAL A 72 1.31 5.61 4.87
C VAL A 72 2.00 6.42 5.95
N TRP A 73 3.10 7.06 5.55
CA TRP A 73 3.99 7.83 6.42
C TRP A 73 3.89 9.31 6.08
N ARG A 74 3.92 10.16 7.10
CA ARG A 74 4.12 11.60 6.95
C ARG A 74 5.39 12.02 7.63
N GLY A 75 6.28 12.70 6.92
CA GLY A 75 7.46 13.29 7.53
C GLY A 75 7.09 14.39 8.52
N LYS A 76 7.63 14.30 9.74
CA LYS A 76 7.38 15.22 10.85
C LYS A 76 7.96 16.60 10.57
N SER A 77 7.32 17.62 11.11
CA SER A 77 7.83 18.99 11.07
C SER A 77 9.23 19.08 11.69
N GLY A 78 10.10 19.92 11.13
CA GLY A 78 11.48 20.10 11.61
C GLY A 78 12.46 18.99 11.18
N THR A 79 12.02 18.05 10.33
CA THR A 79 12.87 16.99 9.79
C THR A 79 13.18 17.23 8.30
N ALA A 80 14.14 16.50 7.75
CA ALA A 80 14.46 16.57 6.32
C ALA A 80 13.30 16.09 5.41
N CYS A 81 12.32 15.37 5.97
CA CYS A 81 11.18 14.80 5.25
C CYS A 81 9.87 15.58 5.51
N ALA A 82 9.95 16.73 6.19
CA ALA A 82 8.78 17.45 6.67
C ALA A 82 7.75 17.73 5.56
N GLY A 83 6.51 17.27 5.77
CA GLY A 83 5.40 17.46 4.83
C GLY A 83 5.38 16.51 3.64
N GLU A 84 6.42 15.69 3.44
CA GLU A 84 6.40 14.62 2.43
C GLU A 84 5.55 13.45 2.94
N VAL A 85 4.83 12.81 2.01
CA VAL A 85 3.99 11.64 2.29
C VAL A 85 4.52 10.47 1.47
N TYR A 86 4.73 9.35 2.15
CA TYR A 86 5.25 8.12 1.58
C TYR A 86 4.21 7.02 1.72
N VAL A 87 4.07 6.18 0.70
CA VAL A 87 3.23 4.99 0.75
C VAL A 87 4.13 3.80 0.51
N SER A 88 4.20 2.90 1.49
CA SER A 88 4.94 1.64 1.38
C SER A 88 3.94 0.50 1.27
N PHE A 89 4.06 -0.30 0.22
CA PHE A 89 3.36 -1.57 0.08
C PHE A 89 4.36 -2.69 0.37
N ARG A 90 3.94 -3.73 1.09
CA ARG A 90 4.71 -4.98 1.19
C ARG A 90 4.07 -6.07 0.33
N GLY A 91 4.91 -6.95 -0.19
CA GLY A 91 4.47 -8.22 -0.78
C GLY A 91 4.40 -9.33 0.26
N THR A 92 3.79 -10.45 -0.09
CA THR A 92 3.70 -11.65 0.77
C THR A 92 5.08 -12.20 1.09
N GLN A 93 5.39 -12.45 2.36
CA GLN A 93 6.68 -13.06 2.73
C GLN A 93 6.65 -14.57 2.50
N PRO A 94 7.82 -15.22 2.25
CA PRO A 94 7.91 -16.67 2.10
C PRO A 94 7.25 -17.47 3.24
N LYS A 95 7.43 -17.00 4.49
CA LYS A 95 6.85 -17.59 5.70
C LYS A 95 5.33 -17.42 5.82
N ASP A 96 4.75 -16.48 5.07
CA ASP A 96 3.32 -16.16 5.04
C ASP A 96 2.66 -16.73 3.78
N GLY A 97 3.30 -17.72 3.14
CA GLY A 97 2.84 -18.39 1.92
C GLY A 97 3.56 -17.98 0.63
N GLY A 98 4.49 -17.01 0.69
CA GLY A 98 5.26 -16.52 -0.46
C GLY A 98 6.15 -17.57 -1.14
N ALA A 99 6.63 -18.59 -0.42
CA ALA A 99 7.45 -19.67 -0.99
C ALA A 99 6.61 -20.69 -1.76
N ASP A 100 5.37 -20.92 -1.33
CA ASP A 100 4.42 -21.80 -2.02
C ASP A 100 3.74 -21.10 -3.23
N ILE A 101 3.95 -19.78 -3.34
CA ILE A 101 3.46 -18.89 -4.40
C ILE A 101 4.38 -18.92 -5.65
N GLU A 102 5.65 -19.33 -5.53
CA GLU A 102 6.66 -19.31 -6.62
C GLU A 102 6.46 -20.35 -7.75
N ALA A 103 5.37 -21.13 -7.74
CA ALA A 103 4.96 -21.90 -8.92
C ALA A 103 4.24 -20.96 -9.92
N ASP A 104 5.01 -20.17 -10.66
CA ASP A 104 4.63 -19.02 -11.53
C ASP A 104 3.40 -19.18 -12.46
N VAL A 105 2.86 -20.38 -12.67
CA VAL A 105 1.64 -20.63 -13.46
C VAL A 105 0.36 -20.61 -12.61
N ASP A 106 0.49 -20.83 -11.30
CA ASP A 106 -0.64 -20.99 -10.37
C ASP A 106 -1.19 -19.64 -9.88
N LEU A 107 -0.37 -18.59 -9.83
CA LEU A 107 -0.77 -17.26 -9.35
C LEU A 107 -1.70 -16.50 -10.29
N ALA A 108 -1.35 -16.50 -11.57
CA ALA A 108 -2.16 -15.86 -12.60
C ALA A 108 -3.47 -16.63 -12.83
N SER A 109 -3.43 -17.97 -12.76
CA SER A 109 -4.59 -18.82 -12.94
C SER A 109 -5.57 -18.80 -11.75
N ARG A 110 -5.10 -18.46 -10.53
CA ARG A 110 -5.92 -18.35 -9.31
C ARG A 110 -6.41 -16.95 -8.96
N GLY A 111 -6.03 -15.92 -9.72
CA GLY A 111 -6.54 -14.55 -9.55
C GLY A 111 -5.99 -13.81 -8.33
N VAL A 112 -4.89 -14.29 -7.73
CA VAL A 112 -4.29 -13.71 -6.51
C VAL A 112 -3.84 -12.26 -6.77
N ALA A 113 -3.13 -12.02 -7.87
CA ALA A 113 -2.70 -10.68 -8.26
C ALA A 113 -3.88 -9.72 -8.51
N TYR A 114 -4.98 -10.23 -9.11
CA TYR A 114 -6.20 -9.44 -9.30
C TYR A 114 -6.82 -9.03 -7.96
N ASN A 115 -6.86 -9.94 -6.98
CA ASN A 115 -7.38 -9.64 -5.64
C ASN A 115 -6.51 -8.62 -4.89
N GLN A 116 -5.19 -8.66 -5.06
CA GLN A 116 -4.27 -7.69 -4.47
C GLN A 116 -4.47 -6.29 -5.06
N VAL A 117 -4.52 -6.17 -6.39
CA VAL A 117 -4.78 -4.88 -7.07
C VAL A 117 -6.17 -4.34 -6.70
N ARG A 118 -7.18 -5.22 -6.65
CA ARG A 118 -8.53 -4.87 -6.19
C ARG A 118 -8.48 -4.23 -4.81
N ASP A 119 -7.82 -4.88 -3.86
CA ASP A 119 -7.76 -4.42 -2.48
C ASP A 119 -6.96 -3.12 -2.34
N MET A 120 -5.85 -2.97 -3.08
CA MET A 120 -5.07 -1.73 -3.09
C MET A 120 -5.93 -0.55 -3.55
N ALA A 121 -6.61 -0.71 -4.69
CA ALA A 121 -7.46 0.34 -5.24
C ALA A 121 -8.63 0.67 -4.31
N ASN A 122 -9.31 -0.36 -3.81
CA ASN A 122 -10.46 -0.21 -2.91
C ASN A 122 -10.08 0.49 -1.60
N TRP A 123 -8.99 0.06 -0.96
CA TRP A 123 -8.48 0.71 0.25
C TRP A 123 -8.08 2.16 -0.03
N TRP A 124 -7.31 2.40 -1.09
CA TRP A 124 -6.85 3.74 -1.45
C TRP A 124 -8.02 4.71 -1.68
N MET A 125 -9.05 4.28 -2.40
CA MET A 125 -10.26 5.09 -2.63
C MET A 125 -10.98 5.42 -1.32
N ARG A 126 -11.06 4.47 -0.37
CA ARG A 126 -11.72 4.67 0.92
C ARG A 126 -11.01 5.68 1.82
N ILE A 127 -9.68 5.59 1.90
CA ILE A 127 -8.91 6.42 2.84
C ILE A 127 -8.67 7.83 2.31
N THR A 128 -8.76 8.07 1.00
CA THR A 128 -8.46 9.37 0.39
C THR A 128 -9.69 10.23 0.12
N ALA A 129 -10.86 9.62 -0.09
CA ALA A 129 -12.09 10.34 -0.33
C ALA A 129 -12.62 11.03 0.95
N LYS A 130 -13.52 11.99 0.76
CA LYS A 130 -14.15 12.72 1.86
C LYS A 130 -14.88 11.75 2.80
N PRO A 131 -14.64 11.80 4.12
CA PRO A 131 -15.31 10.93 5.07
C PRO A 131 -16.83 11.02 4.93
N GLY A 132 -17.50 9.87 4.86
CA GLY A 132 -18.95 9.77 4.72
C GLY A 132 -19.47 9.73 3.28
N ASP A 133 -18.67 10.08 2.28
CA ASP A 133 -19.08 9.94 0.87
C ASP A 133 -19.05 8.45 0.44
N LEU A 134 -19.94 8.08 -0.49
CA LEU A 134 -19.89 6.76 -1.12
C LEU A 134 -18.80 6.75 -2.20
N VAL A 135 -17.85 5.83 -2.08
CA VAL A 135 -16.78 5.62 -3.06
C VAL A 135 -17.04 4.37 -3.88
N LYS A 136 -16.76 4.49 -5.19
CA LYS A 136 -16.78 3.34 -6.11
C LYS A 136 -15.79 2.28 -5.61
N GLN A 137 -16.13 1.01 -5.83
CA GLN A 137 -15.26 -0.12 -5.55
C GLN A 137 -15.16 -1.01 -6.78
N ILE A 138 -14.11 -1.80 -6.85
CA ILE A 138 -13.92 -2.83 -7.87
C ILE A 138 -13.97 -4.22 -7.25
N LYS A 139 -14.42 -5.19 -8.04
CA LYS A 139 -14.37 -6.63 -7.74
C LYS A 139 -13.66 -7.37 -8.86
N VAL A 140 -13.22 -8.58 -8.56
CA VAL A 140 -12.63 -9.50 -9.54
C VAL A 140 -13.71 -10.48 -9.97
N GLU A 141 -13.96 -10.56 -11.27
CA GLU A 141 -14.89 -11.52 -11.86
C GLU A 141 -14.14 -12.51 -12.73
N THR A 142 -14.55 -13.78 -12.68
CA THR A 142 -14.10 -14.80 -13.64
C THR A 142 -14.99 -14.72 -14.87
N ILE A 143 -14.43 -14.24 -15.99
CA ILE A 143 -15.17 -14.05 -17.24
C ILE A 143 -15.06 -15.25 -18.19
N ALA A 144 -14.07 -16.12 -17.99
CA ALA A 144 -14.00 -17.42 -18.64
C ALA A 144 -13.30 -18.44 -17.74
N ARG A 145 -13.81 -19.67 -17.72
CA ARG A 145 -13.21 -20.81 -16.98
C ARG A 145 -12.58 -21.77 -17.98
N SER A 146 -11.33 -22.17 -17.75
CA SER A 146 -10.68 -23.23 -18.51
C SER A 146 -9.98 -24.21 -17.55
N PRO A 147 -9.84 -25.49 -17.92
CA PRO A 147 -9.12 -26.48 -17.12
C PRO A 147 -7.66 -26.11 -16.83
N LEU A 148 -7.06 -25.20 -17.60
CA LEU A 148 -5.66 -24.80 -17.49
C LEU A 148 -5.47 -23.42 -16.85
N THR A 149 -6.40 -22.49 -17.06
CA THR A 149 -6.33 -21.14 -16.46
C THR A 149 -7.68 -20.44 -16.53
N ASN A 150 -8.03 -19.67 -15.50
CA ASN A 150 -9.19 -18.79 -15.53
C ASN A 150 -8.81 -17.43 -16.12
N ILE A 151 -9.76 -16.79 -16.80
CA ILE A 151 -9.64 -15.40 -17.25
C ILE A 151 -10.42 -14.53 -16.28
N TYR A 152 -9.73 -13.54 -15.72
CA TYR A 152 -10.30 -12.59 -14.77
C TYR A 152 -10.42 -11.19 -15.38
N ALA A 153 -11.40 -10.42 -14.90
CA ALA A 153 -11.54 -9.00 -15.20
C ALA A 153 -11.97 -8.22 -13.96
N PHE A 154 -11.71 -6.92 -13.97
CA PHE A 154 -12.26 -6.01 -12.97
C PHE A 154 -13.66 -5.55 -13.39
N ALA A 155 -14.58 -5.54 -12.44
CA ALA A 155 -15.92 -4.99 -12.61
C ALA A 155 -16.26 -4.06 -11.45
N ALA A 156 -17.27 -3.21 -11.63
CA ALA A 156 -17.78 -2.37 -10.55
C ALA A 156 -18.38 -3.23 -9.43
N ASP A 157 -18.06 -2.89 -8.19
CA ASP A 157 -18.63 -3.48 -6.99
C ASP A 157 -19.53 -2.47 -6.25
N ILE A 158 -20.20 -2.93 -5.20
CA ILE A 158 -21.05 -2.11 -4.34
C ILE A 158 -20.20 -0.98 -3.74
N PRO A 159 -20.60 0.29 -3.92
CA PRO A 159 -19.92 1.41 -3.29
C PRO A 159 -19.91 1.29 -1.76
N VAL A 160 -18.84 1.77 -1.13
CA VAL A 160 -18.69 1.76 0.33
C VAL A 160 -18.48 3.17 0.86
N VAL A 161 -18.76 3.36 2.15
CA VAL A 161 -18.54 4.66 2.80
C VAL A 161 -17.03 4.89 2.99
N ALA A 162 -16.56 6.06 2.57
CA ALA A 162 -15.18 6.49 2.76
C ALA A 162 -14.87 6.77 4.23
N THR A 163 -13.67 6.37 4.64
CA THR A 163 -13.12 6.58 5.98
C THR A 163 -12.30 7.87 6.04
N GLY A 164 -11.66 8.25 4.93
CA GLY A 164 -11.05 9.57 4.73
C GLY A 164 -9.86 9.89 5.64
N GLU A 165 -9.09 8.90 6.07
CA GLU A 165 -7.88 9.05 6.90
C GLU A 165 -6.85 9.99 6.26
N LEU A 166 -6.83 10.11 4.94
CA LEU A 166 -5.96 10.96 4.13
C LEU A 166 -6.71 12.10 3.43
N TYR A 167 -8.01 12.28 3.69
CA TYR A 167 -8.77 13.36 3.10
C TYR A 167 -8.23 14.73 3.52
N GLY A 168 -7.99 15.62 2.55
CA GLY A 168 -7.40 16.95 2.78
C GLY A 168 -5.96 16.93 3.28
N GLN A 169 -5.32 15.76 3.30
CA GLN A 169 -4.02 15.50 3.91
C GLN A 169 -2.95 15.11 2.89
N ILE A 170 -3.37 14.71 1.70
CA ILE A 170 -2.54 14.57 0.52
C ILE A 170 -3.00 15.64 -0.48
N ASN A 171 -2.08 16.51 -0.91
CA ASN A 171 -2.30 17.24 -2.14
C ASN A 171 -2.26 16.18 -3.24
N THR A 172 -3.30 16.07 -4.05
CA THR A 172 -3.40 15.19 -5.23
C THR A 172 -2.01 14.91 -5.81
N PHE A 173 -1.62 13.63 -5.85
CA PHE A 173 -0.28 13.15 -6.20
C PHE A 173 0.53 14.14 -7.02
N ASN A 174 1.58 14.72 -6.44
CA ASN A 174 2.54 15.45 -7.25
C ASN A 174 3.30 14.39 -8.05
N SER A 175 2.97 14.22 -9.33
CA SER A 175 3.51 13.20 -10.23
C SER A 175 4.98 13.43 -10.59
N ALA A 176 5.75 14.08 -9.72
CA ALA A 176 7.13 14.50 -9.96
C ALA A 176 8.11 13.33 -10.18
N GLY A 177 7.67 12.08 -10.03
CA GLY A 177 8.41 10.86 -10.39
C GLY A 177 7.89 10.11 -11.62
N PHE A 178 6.78 10.53 -12.23
CA PHE A 178 6.19 9.93 -13.44
C PHE A 178 6.01 11.00 -14.53
N SER A 179 7.05 11.79 -14.80
CA SER A 179 7.05 12.85 -15.80
C SER A 179 7.11 12.33 -17.24
N ASP A 180 6.46 11.21 -17.54
CA ASP A 180 6.18 10.81 -18.92
C ASP A 180 4.75 11.21 -19.25
N ALA A 181 4.62 12.15 -20.18
CA ALA A 181 3.37 12.79 -20.61
C ALA A 181 2.31 11.79 -21.11
N ALA A 182 2.67 10.53 -21.39
CA ALA A 182 1.75 9.50 -21.84
C ALA A 182 0.74 9.02 -20.78
N ASN A 183 1.04 9.17 -19.48
CA ASN A 183 0.19 8.63 -18.40
C ASN A 183 -0.77 9.65 -17.77
N GLN A 184 -0.65 10.94 -18.09
CA GLN A 184 -1.58 11.96 -17.54
C GLN A 184 -2.95 11.93 -18.22
N ASP A 185 -3.02 11.51 -19.50
CA ASP A 185 -4.27 11.44 -20.25
C ASP A 185 -5.17 10.27 -19.82
N ALA A 186 -4.58 9.19 -19.29
CA ALA A 186 -5.33 8.03 -18.81
C ALA A 186 -6.18 8.34 -17.56
N TRP A 187 -5.75 9.26 -16.71
CA TRP A 187 -6.47 9.62 -15.47
C TRP A 187 -7.62 10.61 -15.68
N ARG A 188 -7.54 11.46 -16.72
CA ARG A 188 -8.61 12.42 -17.06
C ARG A 188 -9.82 11.79 -17.75
N ALA A 189 -9.68 10.57 -18.26
CA ALA A 189 -10.75 9.85 -18.93
C ALA A 189 -11.72 9.13 -17.97
N VAL A 190 -11.43 9.11 -16.65
CA VAL A 190 -12.19 8.33 -15.64
C VAL A 190 -12.76 9.22 -14.51
N SER A 191 -12.55 10.54 -14.58
CA SER A 191 -13.19 11.57 -13.73
C SER A 191 -14.34 12.26 -14.47
#